data_AF-A0A9W6JFG9-F1
#
_entry.id   AF-A0A9W6JFG9-F1
#
_cell.length_a   1.000
_cell.length_b   1.000
_cell.length_c   1.000
_cell.angle_alpha   90.00
_cell.angle_beta   90.00
_cell.angle_gamma   90.00
#
_symmetry.space_group_name_H-M   'P 1'
#
loop_
_entity.id
_entity.type
_entity.pdbx_description
1 polymer ?
#
loop_
_entity_poly.entity_id
_entity_poly.type
_entity_poly.pdbx_seq_one_letter_code
_entity_poly.pdbx_strand_id
1 'polypeptide(L)' 'MPPFLVIAAAAAGAVYGAKALRREWRRVNRALDESERLREADERDLRPTLRRDPATGEYRVGASDPQSLADSASRPS' A
#
# COMPACT_ATOMS: atom_id res chain seq x y z
N MET A 1 4.38 -24.47 -45.10
CA MET A 1 3.94 -23.06 -44.94
C MET A 1 5.15 -22.16 -45.07
N PRO A 2 5.05 -21.00 -45.73
CA PRO A 2 6.13 -20.04 -45.79
C PRO A 2 6.62 -19.67 -44.38
N PRO A 3 7.94 -19.66 -44.11
CA PRO A 3 8.48 -19.47 -42.76
C PRO A 3 8.11 -18.13 -42.13
N PHE A 4 7.93 -17.09 -42.95
CA PHE A 4 7.50 -15.77 -42.48
C PHE A 4 6.11 -15.78 -41.85
N LEU A 5 5.19 -16.66 -42.28
CA LEU A 5 3.85 -16.75 -41.68
C LEU A 5 3.91 -17.32 -40.26
N VAL A 6 4.78 -18.31 -40.03
CA VAL A 6 4.98 -18.91 -38.70
C VAL A 6 5.55 -17.87 -37.73
N ILE A 7 6.53 -17.09 -38.19
CA ILE A 7 7.15 -16.02 -37.40
C ILE A 7 6.13 -14.91 -37.09
N ALA A 8 5.36 -14.49 -38.09
CA ALA A 8 4.34 -13.46 -37.91
C ALA A 8 3.25 -13.90 -36.92
N ALA A 9 2.78 -15.15 -37.00
CA ALA A 9 1.81 -15.70 -36.06
C ALA A 9 2.37 -15.77 -34.63
N ALA A 10 3.62 -16.21 -34.47
CA ALA A 10 4.28 -16.24 -33.16
C ALA A 10 4.43 -14.84 -32.55
N ALA A 11 4.86 -13.85 -33.34
CA ALA A 11 4.99 -12.47 -32.91
C ALA A 11 3.63 -11.88 -32.51
N ALA A 12 2.58 -12.12 -33.30
CA ALA A 12 1.22 -11.67 -32.98
C ALA A 12 0.72 -12.28 -31.66
N GLY A 13 0.93 -13.59 -31.46
CA GLY A 13 0.60 -14.29 -30.22
C GLY A 13 1.34 -13.71 -29.02
N ALA A 14 2.65 -13.46 -29.16
CA ALA A 14 3.47 -12.88 -28.10
C ALA A 14 2.99 -11.47 -27.70
N VAL A 15 2.69 -10.61 -28.67
CA VAL A 15 2.18 -9.25 -28.43
C VAL A 15 0.84 -9.28 -27.71
N TYR A 16 -0.08 -10.15 -28.15
CA TYR A 16 -1.37 -10.30 -27.51
C TYR A 16 -1.25 -10.79 -26.07
N GLY A 17 -0.43 -11.83 -25.85
CA GLY A 17 -0.14 -12.37 -24.52
C GLY A 17 0.48 -11.33 -23.59
N ALA A 18 1.47 -10.58 -24.07
CA ALA A 18 2.10 -9.50 -23.30
C ALA A 18 1.11 -8.40 -22.91
N LYS A 19 0.18 -8.03 -23.80
CA LYS A 19 -0.86 -7.04 -23.51
C LYS A 19 -1.83 -7.52 -22.44
N ALA A 20 -2.25 -8.79 -22.50
CA ALA A 20 -3.11 -9.40 -21.49
C ALA A 20 -2.41 -9.47 -20.13
N LEU A 21 -1.17 -9.96 -20.09
CA LEU A 21 -0.37 -10.03 -18.87
C LEU A 21 -0.14 -8.66 -18.25
N ARG A 22 0.21 -7.64 -19.06
CA ARG A 22 0.40 -6.27 -18.58
C ARG A 22 -0.89 -5.63 -18.06
N ARG A 23 -2.06 -5.99 -18.62
CA ARG A 23 -3.35 -5.55 -18.10
C ARG A 23 -3.61 -6.15 -16.72
N GLU A 24 -3.38 -7.44 -16.59
CA GLU A 24 -3.64 -8.17 -15.36
C GLU A 24 -2.68 -7.79 -14.25
N TRP A 25 -1.39 -7.64 -14.57
CA TRP A 25 -0.39 -7.09 -13.66
C TRP A 25 -0.84 -5.73 -13.11
N ARG A 26 -1.24 -4.80 -13.99
CA ARG A 26 -1.74 -3.49 -13.54
C ARG A 26 -3.02 -3.57 -12.72
N ARG A 27 -3.83 -4.61 -12.89
CA ARG A 27 -5.05 -4.81 -12.08
C ARG A 27 -4.66 -5.28 -10.68
N VAL A 28 -3.79 -6.29 -10.60
CA VAL A 28 -3.27 -6.84 -9.34
C VAL A 28 -2.52 -5.79 -8.55
N ASN A 29 -1.58 -5.08 -9.16
CA ASN A 29 -0.83 -4.02 -8.47
C ASN A 29 -1.75 -2.93 -7.93
N ARG A 30 -2.79 -2.54 -8.66
CA ARG A 30 -3.74 -1.55 -8.16
C ARG A 30 -4.50 -2.03 -6.92
N ALA A 31 -4.78 -3.33 -6.85
CA ALA A 31 -5.39 -3.93 -5.67
C ALA A 31 -4.40 -4.00 -4.49
N LEU A 32 -3.12 -4.28 -4.75
CA LEU A 32 -2.06 -4.20 -3.73
C LEU A 32 -1.90 -2.77 -3.23
N ASP A 33 -1.75 -1.80 -4.13
CA ASP A 33 -1.58 -0.37 -3.80
C ASP A 33 -2.75 0.13 -2.92
N GLU A 34 -3.98 -0.29 -3.22
CA GLU A 34 -5.15 0.06 -2.41
C GLU A 34 -5.09 -0.59 -1.02
N SER A 35 -4.71 -1.87 -0.94
CA SER A 35 -4.56 -2.56 0.35
C SER A 35 -3.43 -1.97 1.19
N GLU A 36 -2.33 -1.55 0.58
CA GLU A 36 -1.22 -0.88 1.25
C GLU A 36 -1.65 0.48 1.79
N ARG A 37 -2.40 1.28 1.02
CA ARG A 37 -2.93 2.56 1.50
C ARG A 37 -3.87 2.42 2.69
N LEU A 38 -4.76 1.43 2.66
CA LEU A 38 -5.64 1.14 3.79
C LEU A 38 -4.83 0.76 5.03
N ARG A 39 -3.81 -0.10 4.85
CA ARG A 39 -2.92 -0.50 5.94
C ARG A 39 -2.08 0.65 6.48
N GLU A 40 -1.57 1.52 5.61
CA GLU A 40 -0.84 2.73 6.00
C GLU A 40 -1.73 3.72 6.76
N ALA A 41 -3.01 3.84 6.41
CA ALA A 41 -3.95 4.67 7.15
C ALA A 41 -4.15 4.14 8.58
N ASP A 42 -4.39 2.84 8.73
CA ASP A 42 -4.51 2.18 10.05
C ASP A 42 -3.21 2.28 10.85
N GLU A 43 -2.05 2.06 10.20
CA GLU A 43 -0.74 2.16 10.85
C GLU A 43 -0.39 3.60 11.24
N ARG A 44 -0.80 4.62 10.47
CA ARG A 44 -0.57 6.03 10.82
C ARG A 44 -1.27 6.43 12.12
N ASP A 45 -2.48 5.93 12.33
CA ASP A 45 -3.25 6.21 13.54
C ASP A 45 -2.65 5.51 14.77
N LEU A 46 -1.95 4.39 14.56
CA LEU A 46 -1.28 3.62 15.61
C LEU A 46 0.21 3.97 15.79
N ARG A 47 0.81 4.70 14.85
CA ARG A 47 2.25 5.00 14.85
C ARG A 47 2.54 6.16 15.81
N PRO A 48 3.35 5.95 16.86
CA PRO A 48 3.73 7.02 17.76
C PRO A 48 4.50 8.10 16.99
N THR A 49 4.00 9.33 16.99
CA THR A 49 4.65 10.46 16.30
C THR A 49 5.56 11.20 17.27
N LEU A 50 6.75 11.60 16.82
CA LEU A 50 7.63 12.44 17.64
C LEU A 50 7.01 13.83 17.79
N ARG A 51 6.83 14.29 19.03
CA ARG A 51 6.42 15.65 19.36
C ARG A 51 7.55 16.36 20.08
N ARG A 52 7.76 17.63 19.73
CA ARG A 52 8.76 18.48 20.37
C ARG A 52 8.23 18.94 21.74
N ASP A 53 8.98 18.66 22.80
CA ASP A 53 8.70 19.20 24.13
C ASP A 53 8.91 20.72 24.12
N PRO A 54 7.89 21.56 24.41
CA PRO A 54 8.05 23.00 24.45
C PRO A 54 8.96 23.49 25.59
N ALA A 55 9.14 22.71 26.66
CA ALA A 55 9.97 23.08 27.81
C ALA A 55 11.47 22.81 27.57
N THR A 56 11.82 21.69 26.92
CA THR A 56 13.22 21.30 26.71
C THR A 56 13.68 21.41 25.25
N GLY A 57 12.75 21.50 24.30
CA GLY A 57 13.04 21.52 22.88
C GLY A 57 13.42 20.15 22.29
N GLU A 58 13.48 19.09 23.10
CA GLU A 58 13.77 17.72 22.67
C GLU A 58 12.56 17.05 22.05
N TYR A 59 12.77 16.16 21.09
CA TYR A 59 11.69 15.36 20.50
C TYR A 59 11.45 14.12 21.35
N ARG A 60 10.25 13.97 21.89
CA ARG A 60 9.80 12.75 22.57
C ARG A 60 8.79 12.01 21.71
N VAL A 61 8.73 10.69 21.84
CA VAL A 61 7.65 9.91 21.26
C VAL A 61 6.35 10.39 21.90
N GLY A 62 5.52 11.08 21.12
CA GLY A 62 4.16 11.43 21.49
C GLY A 62 3.40 10.12 21.60
N ALA A 63 3.30 9.61 22.82
CA ALA A 63 2.53 8.43 23.07
C ALA A 63 1.06 8.75 22.73
N SER A 64 0.44 7.90 21.92
CA SER A 64 -0.77 7.25 22.38
C SER A 64 -0.46 6.68 23.77
N ASP A 65 -0.64 7.50 24.82
CA ASP A 65 -0.35 7.12 26.19
C ASP A 65 -1.08 5.80 26.48
N PRO A 66 -0.43 4.79 27.09
CA PRO A 66 -1.13 3.58 27.52
C PRO A 66 -2.27 3.89 28.51
N GLN A 67 -2.23 5.05 29.18
CA GLN A 67 -3.35 5.58 29.97
C GLN A 67 -4.48 6.21 29.13
N SER A 68 -4.17 6.84 28.00
CA SER A 68 -5.16 7.40 27.08
C SER A 68 -5.97 6.32 26.34
N LEU A 69 -5.34 5.19 26.03
CA LEU A 69 -6.02 3.99 25.50
C LEU A 69 -6.95 3.31 26.53
N ALA A 70 -6.61 3.35 27.82
CA ALA A 70 -7.47 2.83 28.89
C ALA A 70 -8.68 3.75 29.17
N ASP A 71 -8.51 5.08 29.02
CA ASP A 71 -9.56 6.07 29.25
C ASP A 71 -10.54 6.15 28.07
N SER A 72 -10.07 5.93 26.83
CA SER A 72 -10.92 5.87 25.63
C SER A 72 -11.75 4.57 25.52
N ALA A 73 -11.29 3.46 26.10
CA ALA A 73 -12.08 2.23 26.24
C ALA A 73 -13.21 2.33 27.29
N SER A 74 -13.22 3.38 28.12
CA SER A 74 -14.18 3.57 29.22
C SER A 74 -15.31 4.55 28.90
N ARG A 75 -15.38 5.10 27.68
CA ARG A 75 -16.52 5.94 27.25
C ARG A 75 -17.63 5.07 26.65
N PRO A 76 -18.81 4.95 27.29
CA PRO A 76 -19.96 4.30 26.67
C PRO A 76 -20.48 5.16 25.51
N SER A 77 -20.92 4.47 24.45
CA SER A 77 -21.53 5.03 23.23
C SER A 77 -22.86 5.71 23.49
#